data_AF-A0A7S1J4C4-F1
#
_entry.id   AF-A0A7S1J4C4-F1
#
_cell.length_a   1.000
_cell.length_b   1.000
_cell.length_c   1.000
_cell.angle_alpha   90.00
_cell.angle_beta   90.00
_cell.angle_gamma   90.00
#
_symmetry.space_group_name_H-M   'P 1'
#
loop_
_entity.id
_entity.type
_entity.pdbx_description
1 polymer ?
#
loop_
_entity_poly.entity_id
_entity_poly.type
_entity_poly.pdbx_seq_one_letter_code
_entity_poly.pdbx_strand_id
1 'polypeptide(L)'
;SVALFYRYGPVQALNIGVAFAHTPAGPYRRLKEPLFPEQGEDPFVWRDRNGHWHMLFHGCRDPYRRNVGSWCVSFGGWQAQGPYCGRHAFSADLLNWHFSWTPAYTASVAFRDGLPE
;
A
#
# COMPACT_ATOMS: atom_id res chain seq x y z
N SER A 1 -15.17 -8.01 -16.14
CA SER A 1 -15.23 -6.83 -15.26
C SER A 1 -13.82 -6.27 -15.08
N VAL A 2 -13.70 -4.97 -14.84
CA VAL A 2 -12.45 -4.24 -14.63
C VAL A 2 -12.46 -3.64 -13.23
N ALA A 3 -11.35 -3.74 -12.51
CA ALA A 3 -11.13 -3.07 -11.23
C ALA A 3 -10.04 -2.01 -11.42
N LEU A 4 -10.34 -0.77 -11.05
CA LEU A 4 -9.41 0.35 -11.03
C LEU A 4 -9.08 0.67 -9.57
N PHE A 5 -7.82 0.46 -9.20
CA PHE A 5 -7.29 0.91 -7.92
C PHE A 5 -6.70 2.31 -8.10
N TYR A 6 -6.98 3.20 -7.15
CA TYR A 6 -6.60 4.61 -7.27
C TYR A 6 -6.27 5.24 -5.92
N ARG A 7 -5.41 6.25 -5.95
CA ARG A 7 -5.14 7.14 -4.83
C ARG A 7 -6.20 8.24 -4.75
N TYR A 8 -6.66 8.57 -3.55
CA TYR A 8 -7.50 9.74 -3.31
C TYR A 8 -7.31 10.31 -1.90
N GLY A 9 -7.85 11.51 -1.67
CA GLY A 9 -7.73 12.23 -0.40
C GLY A 9 -6.65 13.30 -0.43
N PRO A 10 -6.62 14.17 0.60
CA PRO A 10 -5.57 15.17 0.72
C PRO A 10 -4.23 14.50 1.03
N VAL A 11 -3.15 15.24 0.82
CA VAL A 11 -1.77 14.78 1.12
C VAL A 11 -1.68 14.24 2.55
N GLN A 12 -2.35 14.85 3.52
CA GLN A 12 -2.32 14.43 4.93
C GLN A 12 -3.13 13.15 5.24
N ALA A 13 -3.94 12.67 4.29
CA ALA A 13 -4.80 11.50 4.44
C ALA A 13 -4.98 10.78 3.09
N LEU A 14 -3.88 10.24 2.56
CA LEU A 14 -3.90 9.50 1.31
C LEU A 14 -4.49 8.12 1.52
N ASN A 15 -5.50 7.80 0.71
CA ASN A 15 -6.24 6.56 0.77
C ASN A 15 -6.18 5.83 -0.57
N ILE A 16 -6.28 4.50 -0.50
CA ILE A 16 -6.46 3.65 -1.67
C ILE A 16 -7.95 3.33 -1.80
N GLY A 17 -8.51 3.61 -2.97
CA GLY A 17 -9.87 3.25 -3.34
C GLY A 17 -9.88 2.22 -4.46
N VAL A 18 -11.05 1.60 -4.66
CA VAL A 18 -11.31 0.72 -5.81
C VAL A 18 -12.64 1.08 -6.47
N ALA A 19 -12.65 1.06 -7.79
CA ALA A 19 -13.84 1.25 -8.60
C ALA A 19 -13.98 0.15 -9.65
N PHE A 20 -15.21 -0.26 -9.93
CA PHE A 20 -15.51 -1.36 -10.83
C PHE A 20 -16.28 -0.90 -12.07
N ALA A 21 -15.98 -1.53 -13.20
CA ALA A 21 -16.69 -1.34 -14.47
C ALA A 21 -16.87 -2.66 -15.23
N HIS A 22 -17.81 -2.68 -16.18
CA HIS A 22 -17.97 -3.83 -17.09
C HIS A 22 -16.93 -3.81 -18.21
N THR A 23 -16.49 -2.61 -18.62
CA THR A 23 -15.50 -2.39 -19.69
C THR A 23 -14.39 -1.46 -19.22
N PRO A 24 -13.20 -1.46 -19.86
CA PRO A 24 -12.13 -0.52 -19.53
C PRO A 24 -12.53 0.96 -19.68
N ALA A 25 -13.48 1.27 -20.57
CA ALA A 25 -13.99 2.62 -20.79
C ALA A 25 -14.96 3.11 -19.69
N GLY A 26 -15.34 2.24 -18.74
CA GLY A 26 -16.30 2.58 -17.69
C GLY A 26 -17.76 2.30 -18.09
N PRO A 27 -18.73 2.96 -17.42
CA PRO A 27 -18.53 3.85 -16.27
C PRO A 27 -18.00 3.10 -15.03
N TYR A 28 -17.11 3.74 -14.29
CA TYR A 28 -16.56 3.20 -13.04
C TYR A 28 -17.44 3.58 -11.85
N ARG A 29 -17.76 2.61 -11.00
CA ARG A 29 -18.49 2.81 -9.75
C ARG A 29 -17.56 2.52 -8.58
N ARG A 30 -17.26 3.54 -7.78
CA ARG A 30 -16.39 3.43 -6.60
C ARG A 30 -17.08 2.76 -5.42
N LEU A 31 -16.30 2.09 -4.58
CA LEU A 31 -16.72 1.80 -3.22
C LEU A 31 -16.79 3.11 -2.40
N LYS A 32 -17.65 3.11 -1.37
CA LYS A 32 -17.83 4.29 -0.50
C LYS A 32 -16.64 4.47 0.43
N GLU A 33 -16.23 3.38 1.07
CA GLU A 33 -15.16 3.33 2.05
C GLU A 33 -13.78 3.17 1.40
N PRO A 34 -12.70 3.63 2.06
CA PRO A 34 -11.35 3.29 1.66
C PRO A 34 -11.13 1.78 1.72
N LEU A 35 -10.19 1.29 0.90
CA LEU A 35 -9.84 -0.13 0.85
C LEU A 35 -9.14 -0.60 2.14
N PHE A 36 -8.43 0.31 2.80
CA PHE A 36 -7.74 0.09 4.06
C PHE A 36 -8.09 1.20 5.06
N PRO A 37 -8.12 0.90 6.37
CA PRO A 37 -8.25 1.95 7.38
C PRO A 37 -6.96 2.78 7.53
N GLU A 38 -5.80 2.24 7.14
CA GLU A 38 -4.53 2.97 7.15
C GLU A 38 -4.24 3.68 5.83
N GLN A 39 -3.42 4.74 5.93
CA GLN A 39 -3.01 5.51 4.77
C GLN A 39 -2.14 4.70 3.80
N GLY A 40 -2.28 5.02 2.52
CA GLY A 40 -1.50 4.43 1.45
C GLY A 40 -1.68 5.16 0.13
N GLU A 41 -0.69 5.02 -0.75
CA GLU A 41 -0.72 5.59 -2.09
C GLU A 41 -0.11 4.67 -3.15
N ASP A 42 -0.42 5.00 -4.41
CA ASP A 42 0.18 4.41 -5.62
C ASP A 42 0.17 2.88 -5.66
N PRO A 43 -1.03 2.24 -5.68
CA PRO A 43 -1.16 0.79 -5.66
C PRO A 43 -0.71 0.16 -6.97
N PHE A 44 0.16 -0.85 -6.86
CA PHE A 44 0.47 -1.82 -7.89
C PHE A 44 -0.18 -3.15 -7.55
N VAL A 45 -1.15 -3.59 -8.36
CA VAL A 45 -1.95 -4.80 -8.11
C VAL A 45 -1.66 -5.87 -9.16
N TRP A 46 -1.47 -7.10 -8.72
CA TRP A 46 -1.33 -8.26 -9.60
C TRP A 46 -2.03 -9.50 -9.03
N ARG A 47 -2.24 -10.50 -9.89
CA ARG A 47 -2.74 -11.82 -9.49
C ARG A 47 -1.62 -12.84 -9.60
N ASP A 48 -1.45 -13.67 -8.58
CA ASP A 48 -0.52 -14.79 -8.63
C ASP A 48 -1.09 -15.99 -9.43
N ARG A 49 -0.30 -17.05 -9.56
CA ARG A 49 -0.71 -18.28 -10.27
C ARG A 49 -1.77 -19.10 -9.54
N ASN A 50 -1.90 -18.91 -8.22
CA ASN A 50 -2.89 -19.60 -7.39
C ASN A 50 -4.24 -18.85 -7.37
N GLY A 51 -4.30 -17.69 -8.02
CA GLY A 51 -5.49 -16.89 -8.13
C GLY A 51 -5.66 -15.86 -7.00
N HIS A 52 -4.69 -15.71 -6.11
CA HIS A 52 -4.67 -14.67 -5.08
C HIS A 52 -4.25 -13.33 -5.67
N TRP A 53 -4.83 -12.26 -5.15
CA TRP A 53 -4.49 -10.89 -5.48
C TRP A 53 -3.47 -10.36 -4.50
N HIS A 54 -2.55 -9.57 -5.02
CA HIS A 54 -1.49 -8.94 -4.25
C HIS A 54 -1.44 -7.46 -4.60
N MET A 55 -1.05 -6.64 -3.63
CA MET A 55 -0.86 -5.21 -3.81
C MET A 55 0.44 -4.79 -3.14
N LEU A 56 1.28 -4.09 -3.90
CA LEU A 56 2.36 -3.28 -3.37
C LEU A 56 1.92 -1.83 -3.42
N PHE A 57 2.15 -1.08 -2.35
CA PHE A 57 1.78 0.32 -2.30
C PHE A 57 2.69 1.07 -1.33
N HIS A 58 2.80 2.38 -1.53
CA HIS A 58 3.53 3.24 -0.62
C HIS A 58 2.69 3.44 0.64
N GLY A 59 3.22 3.03 1.78
CA GLY A 59 2.62 3.26 3.09
C GLY A 59 3.65 2.99 4.17
N CYS A 60 3.53 3.66 5.32
CA CYS A 60 4.47 3.48 6.41
C CYS A 60 3.89 2.60 7.50
N ARG A 61 4.78 1.79 8.08
CA ARG A 61 4.45 0.93 9.22
C ARG A 61 5.21 1.41 10.45
N ASP A 62 4.49 1.74 11.51
CA ASP A 62 5.05 1.82 12.85
C ASP A 62 5.21 0.38 13.40
N PRO A 63 6.44 -0.09 13.70
CA PRO A 63 6.67 -1.45 14.18
C PRO A 63 6.21 -1.62 15.64
N TYR A 64 6.01 -0.52 16.38
CA TYR A 64 5.53 -0.50 17.76
C TYR A 64 4.02 -0.29 17.86
N ARG A 65 3.37 0.19 16.79
CA ARG A 65 1.91 0.37 16.75
C ARG A 65 1.31 -0.34 15.55
N ARG A 66 0.74 -1.51 15.83
CA ARG A 66 0.27 -2.51 14.86
C ARG A 66 -0.75 -2.02 13.81
N ASN A 67 -1.40 -0.87 14.02
CA ASN A 67 -2.52 -0.36 13.21
C ASN A 67 -2.50 1.17 12.99
N VAL A 68 -1.33 1.82 13.00
CA VAL A 68 -1.24 3.21 12.52
C VAL A 68 -0.36 3.22 11.28
N GLY A 69 -1.00 3.44 10.13
CA GLY A 69 -0.30 4.03 9.00
C GLY A 69 0.18 5.40 9.44
N SER A 70 1.47 5.51 9.76
CA SER A 70 2.11 6.81 9.93
C SER A 70 2.38 7.40 8.55
N TRP A 71 2.48 8.71 8.45
CA TRP A 71 2.79 9.35 7.18
C TRP A 71 4.27 9.15 6.85
N CYS A 72 4.60 8.61 5.66
CA CYS A 72 5.99 8.39 5.23
C CYS A 72 6.77 9.65 4.88
N VAL A 73 6.17 10.82 5.07
CA VAL A 73 6.68 12.05 4.48
C VAL A 73 6.78 13.11 5.57
N SER A 74 7.88 13.06 6.33
CA SER A 74 8.42 14.31 6.87
C SER A 74 8.94 15.14 5.68
N PHE A 75 8.06 15.83 4.95
CA PHE A 75 8.50 16.97 4.16
C PHE A 75 8.97 18.04 5.16
N GLY A 76 10.29 18.11 5.40
CA GLY A 76 10.88 19.17 6.21
C GLY A 76 11.14 18.85 7.68
N GLY A 77 11.34 17.59 8.03
CA GLY A 77 11.88 17.21 9.34
C GLY A 77 10.84 16.84 10.40
N TRP A 78 11.30 15.97 11.29
CA TRP A 78 10.67 15.50 12.53
C TRP A 78 9.51 14.50 12.38
N GLN A 79 9.84 13.25 12.73
CA GLN A 79 8.97 12.21 13.32
C GLN A 79 8.07 11.36 12.41
N ALA A 80 8.56 10.89 11.27
CA ALA A 80 8.04 9.63 10.70
C ALA A 80 8.51 8.43 11.55
N GLN A 81 7.73 8.07 12.57
CA GLN A 81 7.95 6.87 13.39
C GLN A 81 7.51 5.62 12.59
N GLY A 82 8.40 5.14 11.73
CA GLY A 82 8.26 3.86 11.03
C GLY A 82 9.53 3.57 10.21
N PRO A 83 10.30 2.51 10.49
CA PRO A 83 11.56 2.23 9.80
C PRO A 83 11.36 1.65 8.38
N TYR A 84 10.11 1.48 7.94
CA TYR A 84 9.79 0.84 6.66
C TYR A 84 8.73 1.66 5.90
N CYS A 85 9.10 2.07 4.69
CA CYS A 85 8.19 2.57 3.66
C CYS A 85 7.93 1.43 2.67
N GLY A 86 6.69 1.26 2.25
CA GLY A 86 6.27 0.20 1.34
C GLY A 86 5.57 -0.94 2.05
N ARG A 87 4.35 -1.26 1.61
CA ARG A 87 3.51 -2.31 2.19
C ARG A 87 3.09 -3.31 1.13
N HIS A 88 2.97 -4.56 1.58
CA HIS A 88 2.41 -5.65 0.80
C HIS A 88 1.10 -6.09 1.44
N ALA A 89 0.04 -6.18 0.65
CA ALA A 89 -1.24 -6.78 1.03
C ALA A 89 -1.64 -7.88 0.05
N PHE A 90 -2.47 -8.81 0.51
CA PHE A 90 -3.02 -9.89 -0.31
C PHE A 90 -4.52 -10.11 -0.04
N SER A 91 -5.23 -10.60 -1.04
CA SER A 91 -6.68 -10.80 -1.00
C SER A 91 -7.09 -12.00 -1.87
N ALA A 92 -8.09 -12.76 -1.45
CA ALA A 92 -8.68 -13.82 -2.28
C ALA A 92 -9.71 -13.27 -3.29
N ASP A 93 -10.27 -12.08 -3.05
CA ASP A 93 -11.49 -11.60 -3.70
C ASP A 93 -11.45 -10.13 -4.16
N LEU A 94 -10.30 -9.45 -4.08
CA LEU A 94 -10.08 -8.01 -4.36
C LEU A 94 -10.73 -7.04 -3.38
N LEU A 95 -11.48 -7.51 -2.38
CA LEU A 95 -12.24 -6.67 -1.46
C LEU A 95 -11.75 -6.80 -0.02
N ASN A 96 -11.46 -8.02 0.41
CA ASN A 96 -10.97 -8.34 1.74
C ASN A 96 -9.45 -8.50 1.68
N TRP A 97 -8.72 -7.50 2.19
CA TRP A 97 -7.27 -7.46 2.12
C TRP A 97 -6.61 -7.68 3.47
N HIS A 98 -5.50 -8.40 3.45
CA HIS A 98 -4.67 -8.69 4.62
C HIS A 98 -3.25 -8.17 4.38
N PHE A 99 -2.67 -7.49 5.36
CA PHE A 99 -1.27 -7.07 5.27
C PHE A 99 -0.31 -8.23 5.53
N SER A 100 0.74 -8.28 4.73
CA SER A 100 1.90 -9.13 5.01
C SER A 100 2.65 -8.62 6.25
N TRP A 101 3.18 -9.56 7.03
CA TRP A 101 4.04 -9.26 8.18
C TRP A 101 5.46 -8.87 7.76
N THR A 102 5.87 -9.34 6.59
CA THR A 102 7.18 -9.04 6.01
C THR A 102 7.12 -7.67 5.32
N PRO A 103 8.07 -6.76 5.61
CA PRO A 103 8.21 -5.53 4.82
C PRO A 103 8.27 -5.85 3.33
N ALA A 104 7.62 -5.03 2.50
CA ALA A 104 7.65 -5.23 1.05
C ALA A 104 9.08 -5.16 0.50
N TYR A 105 9.87 -4.26 1.07
CA TYR A 105 11.30 -4.10 0.83
C TYR A 105 11.93 -3.44 2.06
N THR A 106 13.25 -3.55 2.17
CA THR A 106 14.05 -2.76 3.11
C THR A 106 15.03 -1.90 2.32
N ALA A 107 15.32 -0.70 2.82
CA ALA A 107 16.41 0.13 2.32
C ALA A 107 17.73 -0.16 3.06
N SER A 108 17.74 -1.13 4.00
CA SER A 108 18.94 -1.57 4.68
C SER A 108 19.88 -2.25 3.69
N VAL A 109 21.00 -1.61 3.41
CA VAL A 109 22.14 -2.22 2.71
C VAL A 109 23.21 -2.47 3.76
N ALA A 110 23.62 -3.73 3.92
CA ALA A 110 24.78 -4.07 4.74
C ALA A 110 26.05 -3.72 3.95
N PHE A 111 26.99 -3.06 4.62
CA PHE A 111 28.30 -2.79 4.06
C PHE A 111 29.35 -3.53 4.87
N ARG A 112 30.34 -4.09 4.17
CA ARG A 112 31.57 -4.61 4.75
C ARG A 112 32.75 -3.94 4.06
N ASP A 113 33.55 -3.23 4.85
CA ASP A 113 34.75 -2.51 4.39
C ASP A 113 34.48 -1.53 3.22
N GLY A 114 33.30 -0.91 3.20
CA GLY A 114 32.90 0.04 2.16
C GLY A 114 32.31 -0.58 0.89
N LEU A 115 32.15 -1.90 0.84
CA LEU A 115 31.47 -2.62 -0.23
C LEU A 115 30.11 -3.15 0.26
N PRO A 116 29.08 -3.22 -0.60
CA PRO A 116 27.85 -3.95 -0.26
C PRO A 116 28.19 -5.42 0.01
N GLU A 117 27.61 -6.01 1.07
CA GLU A 117 27.60 -7.46 1.25
C GLU A 117 26.70 -8.17 0.23
#